data_AF-A0A4Y4KA91-F1
#
_entry.id   AF-A0A4Y4KA91-F1
#
_cell.length_a   1.000
_cell.length_b   1.000
_cell.length_c   1.000
_cell.angle_alpha   90.00
_cell.angle_beta   90.00
_cell.angle_gamma   90.00
#
_symmetry.space_group_name_H-M   'P 1'
#
loop_
_entity.id
_entity.type
_entity.pdbx_description
1 polymer ?
#
loop_
_entity_poly.entity_id
_entity_poly.type
_entity_poly.pdbx_seq_one_letter_code
_entity_poly.pdbx_strand_id
1 'polypeptide(L)'
;MLAAAAPAAARPAADDATKTVSYRGHTFTVPAGWPVVDLDQEPTACVRFDRHAVYLGTPGEHQDCPARAVGRTEVLWVQPAVAAKASVTEDRTSRVYRATATNEGISITAPYGEDRAEIQRVLRSAGLPVATARAAGPARAPAAGAVPADATAYQGRGFDTCTAPSRTAMNAWRTGSPYRAVGVYIGGVNRACAQARLTAEWVRTQYANGWRFFPLYVGPQPSSGAGSCQNSCASITDPVPQGKEAAEDAAAQAVALGFAKGAVLYNDLEQYATGGTLTKRVLGYLEAWTERLHELGYRSGAYGSVSSLVADLVGNAGKVTLPDVIHFAHWNDENTTLHTAIPADLWAGHQRIHQYAGNRTETYGAVTINIDRDQLDVGTGD
;
A
#
# COMPACT_ATOMS: atom_id res chain seq x y z
N MET A 1 -48.41 3.69 13.35
CA MET A 1 -47.90 2.33 13.62
C MET A 1 -46.39 2.43 13.68
N LEU A 2 -45.79 2.23 14.85
CA LEU A 2 -44.34 2.23 15.03
C LEU A 2 -43.77 0.93 14.46
N ALA A 3 -42.87 1.02 13.48
CA ALA A 3 -42.11 -0.12 12.99
C ALA A 3 -41.02 -0.47 14.00
N ALA A 4 -41.10 -1.67 14.58
CA ALA A 4 -40.08 -2.20 15.47
C ALA A 4 -38.79 -2.46 14.70
N ALA A 5 -37.67 -1.94 15.21
CA ALA A 5 -36.34 -2.24 14.69
C ALA A 5 -36.04 -3.73 14.87
N ALA A 6 -35.65 -4.40 13.78
CA ALA A 6 -35.17 -5.77 13.85
C ALA A 6 -33.87 -5.83 14.67
N PRO A 7 -33.69 -6.80 15.57
CA PRO A 7 -32.46 -6.96 16.32
C PRO A 7 -31.31 -7.28 15.34
N ALA A 8 -30.18 -6.60 15.51
CA ALA A 8 -28.96 -6.91 14.79
C ALA A 8 -28.58 -8.37 15.07
N ALA A 9 -28.41 -9.17 14.00
CA ALA A 9 -27.88 -10.51 14.13
C ALA A 9 -26.48 -10.44 14.73
N ALA A 10 -26.32 -11.03 15.93
CA ALA A 10 -25.01 -11.22 16.52
C ALA A 10 -24.16 -12.05 15.55
N ARG A 11 -22.95 -11.58 15.24
CA ARG A 11 -21.94 -12.39 14.55
C ARG A 11 -21.76 -13.70 15.32
N PRO A 12 -21.72 -14.88 14.66
CA PRO A 12 -21.32 -16.10 15.36
C PRO A 12 -19.94 -15.87 15.97
N ALA A 13 -19.76 -16.30 17.22
CA ALA A 13 -18.44 -16.33 17.85
C ALA A 13 -17.50 -17.08 16.90
N ALA A 14 -16.36 -16.48 16.56
CA ALA A 14 -15.30 -17.22 15.90
C ALA A 14 -15.00 -18.44 16.78
N ASP A 15 -14.91 -19.63 16.19
CA ASP A 15 -14.48 -20.82 16.92
C ASP A 15 -13.16 -20.48 17.62
N ASP A 16 -13.14 -20.51 18.96
CA ASP A 16 -11.94 -20.36 19.81
C ASP A 16 -10.92 -21.50 19.59
N ALA A 17 -11.17 -22.38 18.63
CA ALA A 17 -10.24 -23.42 18.22
C ALA A 17 -8.95 -22.79 17.71
N THR A 18 -7.84 -23.17 18.34
CA THR A 18 -6.49 -22.74 17.97
C THR A 18 -5.67 -23.93 17.49
N LYS A 19 -4.60 -23.63 16.76
CA LYS A 19 -3.56 -24.60 16.40
C LYS A 19 -2.18 -24.03 16.67
N THR A 20 -1.23 -24.93 16.76
CA THR A 20 0.18 -24.59 16.97
C THR A 20 0.92 -24.63 15.64
N VAL A 21 1.69 -23.58 15.35
CA VAL A 21 2.60 -23.49 14.20
C VAL A 21 4.00 -23.24 14.71
N SER A 22 4.97 -24.06 14.29
CA SER A 22 6.36 -23.90 14.68
C SER A 22 7.22 -23.48 13.50
N TYR A 23 8.16 -22.56 13.74
CA TYR A 23 9.12 -22.11 12.74
C TYR A 23 10.43 -21.71 13.41
N ARG A 24 11.53 -22.38 13.03
CA ARG A 24 12.88 -22.14 13.60
C ARG A 24 12.84 -22.02 15.13
N GLY A 25 12.30 -23.05 15.79
CA GLY A 25 12.27 -23.15 17.26
C GLY A 25 11.30 -22.22 17.98
N HIS A 26 10.61 -21.33 17.26
CA HIS A 26 9.51 -20.54 17.79
C HIS A 26 8.19 -21.24 17.58
N THR A 27 7.28 -21.09 18.53
CA THR A 27 5.97 -21.71 18.52
C THR A 27 4.90 -20.63 18.64
N PHE A 28 3.96 -20.63 17.71
CA PHE A 28 2.86 -19.68 17.62
C PHE A 28 1.53 -20.42 17.78
N THR A 29 0.68 -19.95 18.69
CA THR A 29 -0.72 -20.34 18.78
C THR A 29 -1.54 -19.38 17.94
N VAL A 30 -2.18 -19.89 16.90
CA VAL A 30 -2.99 -19.13 15.93
C VAL A 30 -4.40 -19.73 15.81
N PRO A 31 -5.41 -18.97 15.34
CA PRO A 31 -6.72 -19.53 15.06
C PRO A 31 -6.64 -20.72 14.10
N ALA A 32 -7.40 -21.78 14.36
CA ALA A 32 -7.34 -23.02 13.61
C ALA A 32 -7.63 -22.81 12.11
N GLY A 33 -8.53 -21.87 11.80
CA GLY A 33 -8.93 -21.51 10.44
C GLY A 33 -7.89 -20.74 9.62
N TRP A 34 -6.79 -20.25 10.21
CA TRP A 34 -5.76 -19.55 9.43
C TRP A 34 -4.95 -20.54 8.59
N PRO A 35 -4.96 -20.48 7.25
CA PRO A 35 -4.09 -21.32 6.44
C PRO A 35 -2.62 -21.06 6.78
N VAL A 36 -1.79 -22.10 6.75
CA VAL A 36 -0.33 -21.98 6.90
C VAL A 36 0.29 -22.20 5.53
N VAL A 37 1.05 -21.23 5.04
CA VAL A 37 1.72 -21.24 3.74
C VAL A 37 3.22 -21.26 3.98
N ASP A 38 3.87 -22.35 3.58
CA ASP A 38 5.32 -22.46 3.59
C ASP A 38 5.87 -21.93 2.26
N LEU A 39 6.53 -20.78 2.30
CA LEU A 39 7.03 -20.07 1.13
C LEU A 39 8.23 -20.76 0.47
N ASP A 40 8.91 -21.66 1.19
CA ASP A 40 9.97 -22.48 0.60
C ASP A 40 9.36 -23.63 -0.23
N GLN A 41 8.15 -24.08 0.09
CA GLN A 41 7.40 -25.10 -0.66
C GLN A 41 6.46 -24.50 -1.73
N GLU A 42 5.95 -23.29 -1.49
CA GLU A 42 5.07 -22.56 -2.38
C GLU A 42 5.72 -21.23 -2.81
N PRO A 43 6.80 -21.26 -3.61
CA PRO A 43 7.60 -20.06 -3.91
C PRO A 43 6.85 -19.01 -4.75
N THR A 44 5.73 -19.37 -5.38
CA THR A 44 4.88 -18.43 -6.12
C THR A 44 3.75 -17.85 -5.27
N ALA A 45 3.57 -18.30 -4.02
CA ALA A 45 2.51 -17.80 -3.17
C ALA A 45 2.73 -16.31 -2.83
N CYS A 46 1.69 -15.50 -3.08
CA CYS A 46 1.70 -14.10 -2.70
C CYS A 46 1.47 -13.92 -1.20
N VAL A 47 2.37 -13.21 -0.52
CA VAL A 47 2.17 -12.81 0.88
C VAL A 47 1.19 -11.65 0.96
N ARG A 48 -0.02 -11.94 1.43
CA ARG A 48 -1.16 -11.02 1.50
C ARG A 48 -1.57 -10.74 2.93
N PHE A 49 -1.95 -9.50 3.19
CA PHE A 49 -2.35 -8.97 4.47
C PHE A 49 -3.86 -8.72 4.54
N ASP A 50 -4.58 -8.83 3.43
CA ASP A 50 -6.05 -8.69 3.36
C ASP A 50 -6.81 -9.99 3.68
N ARG A 51 -6.09 -11.08 3.95
CA ARG A 51 -6.68 -12.38 4.30
C ARG A 51 -5.91 -13.04 5.44
N HIS A 52 -6.64 -13.63 6.39
CA HIS A 52 -6.04 -14.38 7.49
C HIS A 52 -5.14 -15.50 6.96
N ALA A 53 -3.90 -15.57 7.44
CA ALA A 53 -2.92 -16.58 7.09
C ALA A 53 -1.70 -16.55 8.03
N VAL A 54 -0.97 -17.65 8.06
CA VAL A 54 0.41 -17.72 8.54
C VAL A 54 1.33 -17.97 7.36
N TYR A 55 2.27 -17.07 7.09
CA TYR A 55 3.30 -17.24 6.07
C TYR A 55 4.64 -17.53 6.74
N LEU A 56 5.30 -18.61 6.34
CA LEU A 56 6.59 -19.04 6.87
C LEU A 56 7.64 -19.01 5.76
N GLY A 57 8.78 -18.39 6.02
CA GLY A 57 9.90 -18.35 5.06
C GLY A 57 10.04 -17.03 4.31
N THR A 58 10.91 -17.05 3.30
CA THR A 58 11.22 -15.87 2.48
C THR A 58 10.40 -15.92 1.20
N PRO A 59 9.64 -14.87 0.85
CA PRO A 59 8.86 -14.87 -0.38
C PRO A 59 9.75 -15.04 -1.61
N GLY A 60 9.31 -15.89 -2.53
CA GLY A 60 10.00 -16.14 -3.79
C GLY A 60 10.09 -14.90 -4.68
N GLU A 61 10.93 -14.98 -5.71
CA GLU A 61 11.16 -13.87 -6.64
C GLU A 61 9.98 -13.61 -7.60
N HIS A 62 9.16 -14.63 -7.84
CA HIS A 62 8.06 -14.62 -8.80
C HIS A 62 6.76 -15.01 -8.10
N GLN A 63 6.18 -14.07 -7.36
CA GLN A 63 4.91 -14.28 -6.67
C GLN A 63 3.73 -13.98 -7.60
N ASP A 64 2.70 -14.82 -7.52
CA ASP A 64 1.43 -14.64 -8.21
C ASP A 64 0.51 -13.73 -7.38
N CYS A 65 0.89 -12.45 -7.31
CA CYS A 65 0.13 -11.45 -6.58
C CYS A 65 -0.96 -10.83 -7.46
N PRO A 66 -2.20 -10.67 -6.95
CA PRO A 66 -3.24 -9.96 -7.68
C PRO A 66 -2.95 -8.46 -7.68
N ALA A 67 -3.15 -7.77 -8.80
CA ALA A 67 -2.92 -6.32 -8.93
C ALA A 67 -3.77 -5.49 -7.95
N ARG A 68 -4.98 -5.97 -7.59
CA ARG A 68 -5.97 -5.21 -6.80
C ARG A 68 -6.18 -5.66 -5.37
N ALA A 69 -5.14 -6.18 -4.73
CA ALA A 69 -5.27 -6.51 -3.32
C ALA A 69 -5.37 -5.21 -2.51
N VAL A 70 -6.46 -5.03 -1.77
CA VAL A 70 -6.65 -3.91 -0.84
C VAL A 70 -7.30 -4.43 0.45
N GLY A 71 -6.95 -3.81 1.57
CA GLY A 71 -7.47 -4.14 2.88
C GLY A 71 -6.43 -4.82 3.76
N ARG A 72 -6.83 -5.08 4.99
CA ARG A 72 -5.96 -5.65 6.01
C ARG A 72 -6.72 -6.42 7.08
N THR A 73 -6.10 -7.49 7.54
CA THR A 73 -6.57 -8.32 8.64
C THR A 73 -5.38 -8.86 9.43
N GLU A 74 -5.65 -9.63 10.47
CA GLU A 74 -4.68 -10.30 11.30
C GLU A 74 -3.97 -11.39 10.48
N VAL A 75 -2.67 -11.21 10.26
CA VAL A 75 -1.79 -12.12 9.52
C VAL A 75 -0.50 -12.26 10.29
N LEU A 76 0.10 -13.45 10.26
CA LEU A 76 1.44 -13.68 10.79
C LEU A 76 2.39 -14.03 9.64
N TRP A 77 3.35 -13.17 9.33
CA TRP A 77 4.44 -13.52 8.43
C TRP A 77 5.76 -13.61 9.19
N VAL A 78 6.37 -14.78 9.20
CA VAL A 78 7.63 -15.09 9.89
C VAL A 78 8.67 -15.50 8.86
N GLN A 79 9.83 -14.86 8.91
CA GLN A 79 10.94 -15.14 8.01
C GLN A 79 12.27 -15.25 8.78
N PRO A 80 13.27 -15.92 8.22
CA PRO A 80 14.62 -15.93 8.78
C PRO A 80 15.17 -14.50 8.87
N ALA A 81 15.87 -14.17 9.95
CA ALA A 81 16.59 -12.92 10.08
C ALA A 81 17.78 -13.05 11.04
N VAL A 82 18.80 -12.23 10.83
CA VAL A 82 19.88 -12.06 11.82
C VAL A 82 19.55 -10.82 12.65
N ALA A 83 19.23 -11.01 13.92
CA ALA A 83 18.96 -9.92 14.84
C ALA A 83 19.86 -10.02 16.06
N ALA A 84 20.57 -8.92 16.39
CA ALA A 84 21.42 -8.87 17.57
C ALA A 84 20.63 -8.79 18.89
N LYS A 85 19.37 -8.31 18.83
CA LYS A 85 18.49 -8.15 19.99
C LYS A 85 17.04 -8.44 19.62
N ALA A 86 16.29 -8.95 20.58
CA ALA A 86 14.85 -9.06 20.45
C ALA A 86 14.22 -7.66 20.53
N SER A 87 13.22 -7.41 19.69
CA SER A 87 12.51 -6.14 19.66
C SER A 87 11.08 -6.35 19.22
N VAL A 88 10.18 -5.48 19.70
CA VAL A 88 8.80 -5.40 19.24
C VAL A 88 8.44 -3.93 19.09
N THR A 89 7.95 -3.56 17.92
CA THR A 89 7.45 -2.23 17.63
C THR A 89 6.05 -2.30 17.03
N GLU A 90 5.23 -1.29 17.30
CA GLU A 90 3.92 -1.12 16.71
C GLU A 90 3.85 0.19 15.92
N ASP A 91 3.41 0.08 14.67
CA ASP A 91 2.93 1.20 13.87
C ASP A 91 1.40 1.20 13.92
N ARG A 92 0.81 2.19 14.59
CA ARG A 92 -0.65 2.29 14.75
C ARG A 92 -1.35 2.88 13.54
N THR A 93 -0.67 3.72 12.78
CA THR A 93 -1.22 4.34 11.57
C THR A 93 -1.37 3.27 10.49
N SER A 94 -0.34 2.48 10.27
CA SER A 94 -0.35 1.36 9.33
C SER A 94 -0.91 0.05 9.93
N ARG A 95 -1.21 -0.01 11.22
CA ARG A 95 -1.69 -1.20 11.96
C ARG A 95 -0.79 -2.44 11.76
N VAL A 96 0.48 -2.34 12.17
CA VAL A 96 1.47 -3.42 12.05
C VAL A 96 2.30 -3.57 13.31
N TYR A 97 2.44 -4.80 13.79
CA TYR A 97 3.53 -5.19 14.66
C TYR A 97 4.72 -5.68 13.84
N ARG A 98 5.91 -5.23 14.21
CA ARG A 98 7.18 -5.81 13.74
C ARG A 98 7.94 -6.33 14.94
N ALA A 99 8.52 -7.52 14.80
CA ALA A 99 9.33 -8.09 15.85
C ALA A 99 10.57 -8.82 15.31
N THR A 100 11.59 -8.90 16.14
CA THR A 100 12.78 -9.74 15.93
C THR A 100 12.99 -10.62 17.15
N ALA A 101 13.42 -11.86 16.94
CA ALA A 101 13.83 -12.76 18.01
C ALA A 101 15.24 -13.31 17.74
N THR A 102 16.07 -13.37 18.78
CA THR A 102 17.50 -13.70 18.70
C THR A 102 17.77 -15.20 18.68
N ASN A 103 17.00 -15.98 19.43
CA ASN A 103 17.11 -17.43 19.42
C ASN A 103 16.60 -17.91 18.06
N GLU A 104 17.44 -18.61 17.31
CA GLU A 104 17.11 -19.18 15.98
C GLU A 104 16.77 -18.19 14.85
N GLY A 105 16.91 -16.89 15.12
CA GLY A 105 16.99 -15.81 14.14
C GLY A 105 15.76 -15.65 13.24
N ILE A 106 14.72 -14.98 13.76
CA ILE A 106 13.52 -14.65 12.98
C ILE A 106 13.18 -13.16 13.02
N SER A 107 12.52 -12.71 11.96
CA SER A 107 11.76 -11.46 11.95
C SER A 107 10.30 -11.74 11.65
N ILE A 108 9.42 -10.95 12.23
CA ILE A 108 7.97 -11.10 12.15
C ILE A 108 7.38 -9.79 11.66
N THR A 109 6.49 -9.90 10.67
CA THR A 109 5.57 -8.84 10.28
C THR A 109 4.16 -9.33 10.54
N ALA A 110 3.44 -8.60 11.38
CA ALA A 110 2.14 -9.00 11.91
C ALA A 110 1.14 -7.83 11.79
N PRO A 111 0.57 -7.62 10.58
CA PRO A 111 -0.52 -6.66 10.39
C PRO A 111 -1.78 -7.12 11.13
N TYR A 112 -2.68 -6.17 11.40
CA TYR A 112 -3.99 -6.44 11.97
C TYR A 112 -5.08 -5.54 11.37
N GLY A 113 -6.31 -6.06 11.36
CA GLY A 113 -7.51 -5.34 10.97
C GLY A 113 -8.15 -4.69 12.18
N GLU A 114 -9.31 -5.21 12.58
CA GLU A 114 -10.07 -4.70 13.74
C GLU A 114 -9.74 -5.43 15.05
N ASP A 115 -9.25 -6.68 14.99
CA ASP A 115 -8.90 -7.45 16.20
C ASP A 115 -7.39 -7.36 16.48
N ARG A 116 -6.98 -6.18 16.94
CA ARG A 116 -5.63 -5.96 17.48
C ARG A 116 -5.30 -6.92 18.62
N ALA A 117 -6.27 -7.37 19.41
CA ALA A 117 -6.00 -8.25 20.55
C ALA A 117 -5.61 -9.67 20.09
N GLU A 118 -6.20 -10.16 18.99
CA GLU A 118 -5.87 -11.45 18.37
C GLU A 118 -4.41 -11.50 17.93
N ILE A 119 -3.92 -10.52 17.17
CA ILE A 119 -2.52 -10.55 16.75
C ILE A 119 -1.56 -10.44 17.95
N GLN A 120 -1.94 -9.72 19.00
CA GLN A 120 -1.15 -9.67 20.23
C GLN A 120 -1.15 -11.02 20.97
N ARG A 121 -2.25 -11.79 20.96
CA ARG A 121 -2.30 -13.15 21.51
C ARG A 121 -1.33 -14.06 20.76
N VAL A 122 -1.37 -14.03 19.42
CA VAL A 122 -0.45 -14.78 18.56
C VAL A 122 1.01 -14.46 18.89
N LEU A 123 1.38 -13.18 18.94
CA LEU A 123 2.76 -12.77 19.21
C LEU A 123 3.21 -13.12 20.65
N ARG A 124 2.33 -12.99 21.65
CA ARG A 124 2.64 -13.38 23.04
C ARG A 124 2.87 -14.88 23.20
N SER A 125 2.15 -15.71 22.42
CA SER A 125 2.32 -17.16 22.47
C SER A 125 3.74 -17.61 22.08
N ALA A 126 4.42 -16.83 21.24
CA ALA A 126 5.82 -17.03 20.88
C ALA A 126 6.81 -16.36 21.86
N GLY A 127 6.35 -15.92 23.03
CA GLY A 127 7.19 -15.30 24.06
C GLY A 127 7.64 -13.87 23.76
N LEU A 128 7.04 -13.19 22.78
CA LEU A 128 7.42 -11.82 22.43
C LEU A 128 6.85 -10.81 23.44
N PRO A 129 7.61 -9.77 23.82
CA PRO A 129 7.21 -8.77 24.82
C PRO A 129 6.24 -7.72 24.25
N VAL A 130 5.08 -8.16 23.76
CA VAL A 130 4.08 -7.31 23.09
C VAL A 130 3.52 -6.22 24.01
N ALA A 131 3.40 -6.49 25.30
CA ALA A 131 2.89 -5.53 26.29
C ALA A 131 3.79 -4.30 26.45
N THR A 132 5.08 -4.42 26.12
CA THR A 132 6.06 -3.32 26.15
C THR A 132 6.53 -2.94 24.75
N ALA A 133 5.72 -3.28 23.73
CA ALA A 133 5.97 -2.87 22.35
C ALA A 133 6.13 -1.34 22.29
N ARG A 134 7.22 -0.90 21.68
CA ARG A 134 7.47 0.54 21.48
C ARG A 134 6.65 1.02 20.29
N ALA A 135 6.28 2.29 20.28
CA ALA A 135 5.83 2.91 19.03
C ALA A 135 6.96 2.79 17.99
N ALA A 136 6.61 2.52 16.74
CA ALA A 136 7.55 2.61 15.64
C ALA A 136 8.15 4.01 15.63
N GLY A 137 9.48 4.09 15.70
CA GLY A 137 10.19 5.37 15.67
C GLY A 137 10.11 6.01 14.28
N PRO A 138 10.48 7.30 14.17
CA PRO A 138 10.52 7.96 12.87
C PRO A 138 11.45 7.19 11.93
N ALA A 139 11.04 7.06 10.68
CA ALA A 139 11.85 6.45 9.64
C ALA A 139 13.20 7.16 9.55
N ARG A 140 14.28 6.37 9.66
CA ARG A 140 15.62 6.89 9.44
C ARG A 140 15.93 6.86 7.95
N ALA A 141 16.45 7.97 7.44
CA ALA A 141 16.98 8.00 6.09
C ALA A 141 18.07 6.92 5.93
N PRO A 142 18.14 6.24 4.77
CA PRO A 142 19.20 5.28 4.49
C PRO A 142 20.58 5.95 4.57
N ALA A 143 21.62 5.17 4.91
CA ALA A 143 23.00 5.67 4.92
C ALA A 143 23.50 6.01 3.50
N ALA A 144 22.99 5.29 2.50
CA ALA A 144 23.16 5.66 1.10
C ALA A 144 22.27 6.86 0.76
N GLY A 145 22.76 7.77 -0.09
CA GLY A 145 22.03 8.97 -0.49
C GLY A 145 20.64 8.68 -1.09
N ALA A 146 19.73 9.62 -0.90
CA ALA A 146 18.38 9.58 -1.46
C ALA A 146 18.39 9.63 -3.00
N VAL A 147 17.40 9.00 -3.63
CA VAL A 147 17.10 9.25 -5.03
C VAL A 147 16.51 10.67 -5.18
N PRO A 148 16.89 11.40 -6.22
CA PRO A 148 16.44 12.77 -6.47
C PRO A 148 14.92 12.85 -6.72
N ALA A 149 14.37 14.07 -6.67
CA ALA A 149 12.93 14.31 -6.83
C ALA A 149 12.38 13.91 -8.21
N ASP A 150 13.21 13.92 -9.26
CA ASP A 150 12.84 13.45 -10.59
C ASP A 150 12.62 11.92 -10.63
N ALA A 151 12.94 11.18 -9.56
CA ALA A 151 12.57 9.77 -9.43
C ALA A 151 11.06 9.54 -9.57
N THR A 152 10.24 10.58 -9.33
CA THR A 152 8.78 10.56 -9.56
C THR A 152 8.33 11.49 -10.68
N ALA A 153 9.21 11.78 -11.64
CA ALA A 153 8.90 12.53 -12.86
C ALA A 153 9.17 11.64 -14.08
N TYR A 154 8.14 11.43 -14.90
CA TYR A 154 8.22 10.63 -16.12
C TYR A 154 7.05 10.95 -17.05
N GLN A 155 7.31 10.87 -18.36
CA GLN A 155 6.30 10.91 -19.39
C GLN A 155 6.40 9.64 -20.24
N GLY A 156 5.30 8.87 -20.32
CA GLY A 156 5.29 7.59 -21.01
C GLY A 156 4.63 6.49 -20.20
N ARG A 157 4.81 5.24 -20.64
CA ARG A 157 4.14 4.09 -20.03
C ARG A 157 4.76 3.69 -18.71
N GLY A 158 3.90 3.47 -17.73
CA GLY A 158 4.20 2.79 -16.48
C GLY A 158 3.23 1.65 -16.20
N PHE A 159 3.44 1.00 -15.07
CA PHE A 159 2.50 0.01 -14.56
C PHE A 159 2.62 -0.04 -13.04
N ASP A 160 1.56 -0.43 -12.35
CA ASP A 160 1.63 -0.80 -10.94
C ASP A 160 1.40 -2.30 -10.75
N THR A 161 1.98 -2.83 -9.67
CA THR A 161 1.77 -4.22 -9.26
C THR A 161 1.91 -4.33 -7.76
N CYS A 162 1.22 -5.32 -7.18
CA CYS A 162 1.00 -5.39 -5.74
C CYS A 162 2.29 -5.57 -4.93
N THR A 163 3.31 -6.25 -5.47
CA THR A 163 4.62 -6.40 -4.81
C THR A 163 5.74 -5.84 -5.68
N ALA A 164 6.69 -5.12 -5.07
CA ALA A 164 7.87 -4.65 -5.78
C ALA A 164 8.61 -5.83 -6.46
N PRO A 165 8.76 -5.84 -7.79
CA PRO A 165 9.35 -6.98 -8.50
C PRO A 165 10.82 -7.21 -8.12
N SER A 166 11.31 -8.44 -8.35
CA SER A 166 12.74 -8.74 -8.17
C SER A 166 13.62 -7.93 -9.12
N ARG A 167 14.92 -7.80 -8.82
CA ARG A 167 15.87 -7.13 -9.74
C ARG A 167 15.92 -7.82 -11.11
N THR A 168 15.87 -9.15 -11.12
CA THR A 168 15.82 -9.96 -12.33
C THR A 168 14.57 -9.63 -13.16
N ALA A 169 13.41 -9.55 -12.52
CA ALA A 169 12.16 -9.15 -13.16
C ALA A 169 12.24 -7.73 -13.73
N MET A 170 12.72 -6.77 -12.94
CA MET A 170 12.89 -5.38 -13.38
C MET A 170 13.84 -5.27 -14.56
N ASN A 171 14.95 -6.01 -14.59
CA ASN A 171 15.89 -6.00 -15.73
C ASN A 171 15.28 -6.62 -17.00
N ALA A 172 14.58 -7.75 -16.86
CA ALA A 172 13.90 -8.40 -17.97
C ALA A 172 12.83 -7.48 -18.58
N TRP A 173 12.01 -6.85 -17.74
CA TRP A 173 10.98 -5.91 -18.16
C TRP A 173 11.54 -4.61 -18.71
N ARG A 174 12.65 -4.10 -18.16
CA ARG A 174 13.31 -2.88 -18.65
C ARG A 174 13.82 -3.03 -20.09
N THR A 175 14.16 -4.26 -20.47
CA THR A 175 14.68 -4.60 -21.81
C THR A 175 13.54 -5.00 -22.76
N GLY A 176 12.58 -5.80 -22.29
CA GLY A 176 11.56 -6.40 -23.14
C GLY A 176 10.24 -5.65 -23.24
N SER A 177 9.93 -4.75 -22.30
CA SER A 177 8.64 -4.07 -22.21
C SER A 177 8.69 -2.59 -22.62
N PRO A 178 7.55 -1.97 -22.96
CA PRO A 178 7.48 -0.53 -23.25
C PRO A 178 7.47 0.34 -21.98
N TYR A 179 7.53 -0.24 -20.78
CA TYR A 179 7.39 0.50 -19.52
C TYR A 179 8.72 1.05 -19.00
N ARG A 180 8.71 2.27 -18.44
CA ARG A 180 9.85 2.84 -17.69
C ARG A 180 9.48 3.47 -16.35
N ALA A 181 8.21 3.43 -15.98
CA ALA A 181 7.77 3.77 -14.63
C ALA A 181 7.09 2.59 -13.94
N VAL A 182 7.21 2.50 -12.62
CA VAL A 182 6.56 1.48 -11.80
C VAL A 182 5.88 2.07 -10.57
N GLY A 183 4.63 1.72 -10.35
CA GLY A 183 3.88 2.03 -9.15
C GLY A 183 4.31 1.11 -8.01
N VAL A 184 4.65 1.69 -6.86
CA VAL A 184 5.13 0.93 -5.69
C VAL A 184 4.33 1.31 -4.45
N TYR A 185 3.72 0.33 -3.79
CA TYR A 185 2.90 0.58 -2.61
C TYR A 185 3.76 0.76 -1.36
N ILE A 186 4.03 2.01 -0.97
CA ILE A 186 5.00 2.32 0.08
C ILE A 186 4.47 2.13 1.50
N GLY A 187 3.15 2.21 1.70
CA GLY A 187 2.55 2.13 3.03
C GLY A 187 1.04 2.22 3.04
N GLY A 188 0.50 2.43 4.24
CA GLY A 188 -0.92 2.61 4.47
C GLY A 188 -1.60 1.41 5.13
N VAL A 189 -2.61 1.73 5.94
CA VAL A 189 -3.39 0.79 6.73
C VAL A 189 -4.08 -0.29 5.87
N ASN A 190 -4.41 0.04 4.62
CA ASN A 190 -5.09 -0.86 3.69
C ASN A 190 -4.14 -1.44 2.62
N ARG A 191 -2.82 -1.27 2.75
CA ARG A 191 -1.86 -1.93 1.83
C ARG A 191 -1.91 -3.43 2.04
N ALA A 192 -2.36 -4.17 1.03
CA ALA A 192 -2.61 -5.60 1.19
C ALA A 192 -1.39 -6.49 0.91
N CYS A 193 -0.50 -6.17 -0.02
CA CYS A 193 0.64 -7.05 -0.29
C CYS A 193 1.87 -6.70 0.57
N ALA A 194 2.60 -7.75 0.96
CA ALA A 194 3.90 -7.58 1.59
C ALA A 194 4.93 -7.03 0.59
N GLN A 195 5.67 -6.02 0.99
CA GLN A 195 6.70 -5.40 0.16
C GLN A 195 8.10 -5.95 0.48
N ALA A 196 8.30 -7.26 0.33
CA ALA A 196 9.53 -7.94 0.75
C ALA A 196 10.82 -7.42 0.07
N ARG A 197 10.69 -6.86 -1.15
CA ARG A 197 11.83 -6.36 -1.94
C ARG A 197 11.95 -4.82 -1.94
N LEU A 198 10.91 -4.09 -1.53
CA LEU A 198 10.89 -2.64 -1.56
C LEU A 198 11.76 -2.08 -0.43
N THR A 199 12.99 -1.74 -0.78
CA THR A 199 14.00 -1.19 0.13
C THR A 199 14.65 0.03 -0.51
N ALA A 200 15.32 0.87 0.28
CA ALA A 200 16.10 1.99 -0.27
C ALA A 200 17.16 1.54 -1.29
N GLU A 201 17.78 0.37 -1.06
CA GLU A 201 18.73 -0.17 -2.02
C GLU A 201 18.05 -0.58 -3.33
N TRP A 202 16.87 -1.20 -3.26
CA TRP A 202 16.09 -1.55 -4.44
C TRP A 202 15.67 -0.30 -5.22
N VAL A 203 15.12 0.71 -4.55
CA VAL A 203 14.70 1.99 -5.17
C VAL A 203 15.88 2.65 -5.88
N ARG A 204 17.01 2.81 -5.18
CA ARG A 204 18.23 3.39 -5.77
C ARG A 204 18.74 2.58 -6.97
N THR A 205 18.71 1.26 -6.89
CA THR A 205 19.14 0.38 -7.98
C THR A 205 18.24 0.54 -9.20
N GLN A 206 16.92 0.52 -9.01
CA GLN A 206 15.99 0.65 -10.14
C GLN A 206 16.02 2.05 -10.74
N TYR A 207 16.16 3.10 -9.92
CA TYR A 207 16.38 4.47 -10.40
C TYR A 207 17.62 4.55 -11.29
N ALA A 208 18.75 4.00 -10.85
CA ALA A 208 19.99 3.95 -11.62
C ALA A 208 19.86 3.11 -12.92
N ASN A 209 18.98 2.11 -12.93
CA ASN A 209 18.64 1.32 -14.11
C ASN A 209 17.63 2.05 -15.04
N GLY A 210 17.32 3.32 -14.76
CA GLY A 210 16.45 4.15 -15.58
C GLY A 210 14.96 3.88 -15.39
N TRP A 211 14.55 3.32 -14.24
CA TRP A 211 13.15 3.31 -13.83
C TRP A 211 12.78 4.63 -13.14
N ARG A 212 11.50 4.97 -13.23
CA ARG A 212 10.83 6.01 -12.45
C ARG A 212 9.73 5.38 -11.62
N PHE A 213 9.25 6.11 -10.61
CA PHE A 213 8.30 5.58 -9.64
C PHE A 213 7.10 6.50 -9.48
N PHE A 214 5.96 5.91 -9.14
CA PHE A 214 4.83 6.64 -8.58
C PHE A 214 4.45 5.94 -7.27
N PRO A 215 4.99 6.41 -6.13
CA PRO A 215 4.74 5.82 -4.82
C PRO A 215 3.27 5.91 -4.40
N LEU A 216 2.62 4.77 -4.18
CA LEU A 216 1.22 4.65 -3.80
C LEU A 216 1.09 4.38 -2.29
N TYR A 217 0.23 5.12 -1.62
CA TYR A 217 -0.07 4.97 -0.19
C TYR A 217 -1.55 4.61 -0.01
N VAL A 218 -1.82 3.40 0.49
CA VAL A 218 -3.19 2.87 0.61
C VAL A 218 -3.73 3.17 2.00
N GLY A 219 -4.15 4.43 2.18
CA GLY A 219 -4.68 4.96 3.44
C GLY A 219 -6.10 4.47 3.76
N PRO A 220 -6.74 5.03 4.81
CA PRO A 220 -8.15 4.80 5.09
C PRO A 220 -9.02 5.13 3.86
N GLN A 221 -10.00 4.29 3.59
CA GLN A 221 -10.81 4.35 2.38
C GLN A 221 -12.11 5.14 2.59
N PRO A 222 -12.76 5.67 1.53
CA PRO A 222 -13.99 6.45 1.66
C PRO A 222 -15.07 5.75 2.49
N SER A 223 -15.20 4.43 2.29
CA SER A 223 -16.00 3.55 3.14
C SER A 223 -15.43 2.13 3.10
N SER A 224 -15.88 1.26 3.99
CA SER A 224 -15.39 -0.12 4.06
C SER A 224 -15.79 -0.93 2.82
N GLY A 225 -16.90 -0.55 2.16
CA GLY A 225 -17.38 -1.16 0.92
C GLY A 225 -16.97 -0.40 -0.35
N ALA A 226 -16.07 0.59 -0.26
CA ALA A 226 -15.60 1.33 -1.43
C ALA A 226 -14.80 0.40 -2.38
N GLY A 227 -15.12 0.42 -3.68
CA GLY A 227 -14.41 -0.30 -4.73
C GLY A 227 -13.95 -1.72 -4.34
N SER A 228 -12.63 -1.93 -4.34
CA SER A 228 -11.96 -3.21 -4.07
C SER A 228 -12.01 -3.66 -2.60
N CYS A 229 -12.52 -2.84 -1.67
CA CYS A 229 -12.39 -3.07 -0.23
C CYS A 229 -13.18 -4.24 0.35
N GLN A 230 -14.21 -4.75 -0.33
CA GLN A 230 -15.00 -5.93 0.09
C GLN A 230 -15.45 -5.91 1.58
N ASN A 231 -15.64 -4.74 2.20
CA ASN A 231 -15.94 -4.54 3.63
C ASN A 231 -14.81 -4.83 4.63
N SER A 232 -13.57 -4.94 4.17
CA SER A 232 -12.38 -5.24 4.97
C SER A 232 -11.47 -4.03 5.22
N CYS A 233 -11.69 -2.91 4.52
CA CYS A 233 -10.85 -1.73 4.66
C CYS A 233 -11.17 -0.92 5.91
N ALA A 234 -10.12 -0.43 6.57
CA ALA A 234 -10.24 0.71 7.47
C ALA A 234 -10.74 1.92 6.68
N SER A 235 -11.72 2.64 7.23
CA SER A 235 -12.39 3.75 6.54
C SER A 235 -12.03 5.10 7.14
N ILE A 236 -12.20 6.16 6.35
CA ILE A 236 -12.11 7.54 6.85
C ILE A 236 -13.29 7.77 7.80
N THR A 237 -12.96 8.12 9.05
CA THR A 237 -13.90 8.44 10.12
C THR A 237 -13.70 9.85 10.66
N ASP A 238 -12.45 10.32 10.68
CA ASP A 238 -12.07 11.67 11.12
C ASP A 238 -11.10 12.28 10.09
N PRO A 239 -11.62 13.03 9.11
CA PRO A 239 -10.91 13.30 7.87
C PRO A 239 -9.61 14.09 8.06
N VAL A 240 -9.65 15.18 8.84
CA VAL A 240 -8.49 16.08 8.94
C VAL A 240 -7.33 15.43 9.71
N PRO A 241 -7.52 14.86 10.92
CA PRO A 241 -6.44 14.14 11.60
C PRO A 241 -5.92 12.96 10.80
N GLN A 242 -6.80 12.13 10.23
CA GLN A 242 -6.38 10.97 9.45
C GLN A 242 -5.63 11.36 8.17
N GLY A 243 -5.99 12.48 7.53
CA GLY A 243 -5.27 12.99 6.36
C GLY A 243 -3.84 13.39 6.70
N LYS A 244 -3.65 14.08 7.84
CA LYS A 244 -2.32 14.47 8.34
C LYS A 244 -1.48 13.25 8.74
N GLU A 245 -2.06 12.34 9.51
CA GLU A 245 -1.38 11.10 9.95
C GLU A 245 -0.97 10.24 8.76
N ALA A 246 -1.82 10.14 7.74
CA ALA A 246 -1.50 9.43 6.50
C ALA A 246 -0.33 10.10 5.77
N ALA A 247 -0.33 11.43 5.65
CA ALA A 247 0.77 12.15 4.98
C ALA A 247 2.09 12.01 5.74
N GLU A 248 2.05 12.02 7.07
CA GLU A 248 3.22 11.78 7.91
C GLU A 248 3.77 10.36 7.79
N ASP A 249 2.90 9.34 7.80
CA ASP A 249 3.33 7.95 7.56
C ASP A 249 3.91 7.81 6.15
N ALA A 250 3.23 8.32 5.12
CA ALA A 250 3.72 8.28 3.75
C ALA A 250 5.09 8.96 3.58
N ALA A 251 5.28 10.13 4.18
CA ALA A 251 6.57 10.82 4.20
C ALA A 251 7.64 10.01 4.95
N ALA A 252 7.30 9.36 6.06
CA ALA A 252 8.21 8.47 6.76
C ALA A 252 8.60 7.25 5.90
N GLN A 253 7.64 6.60 5.24
CA GLN A 253 7.94 5.50 4.31
C GLN A 253 8.82 5.99 3.14
N ALA A 254 8.54 7.18 2.59
CA ALA A 254 9.34 7.78 1.53
C ALA A 254 10.80 8.03 1.99
N VAL A 255 11.00 8.56 3.20
CA VAL A 255 12.33 8.73 3.82
C VAL A 255 13.03 7.38 4.00
N ALA A 256 12.34 6.36 4.51
CA ALA A 256 12.92 5.01 4.71
C ALA A 256 13.36 4.37 3.38
N LEU A 257 12.64 4.65 2.31
CA LEU A 257 12.92 4.18 0.96
C LEU A 257 13.90 5.09 0.20
N GLY A 258 14.30 6.22 0.78
CA GLY A 258 15.26 7.13 0.21
C GLY A 258 14.71 8.01 -0.91
N PHE A 259 13.40 8.31 -0.96
CA PHE A 259 12.88 9.34 -1.86
C PHE A 259 13.19 10.73 -1.27
N ALA A 260 13.80 11.60 -2.07
CA ALA A 260 14.07 12.97 -1.65
C ALA A 260 12.78 13.81 -1.57
N LYS A 261 12.85 14.90 -0.79
CA LYS A 261 11.87 15.98 -0.83
C LYS A 261 11.67 16.47 -2.26
N GLY A 262 10.44 16.85 -2.59
CA GLY A 262 9.99 17.18 -3.94
C GLY A 262 9.43 15.98 -4.73
N ALA A 263 9.66 14.75 -4.29
CA ALA A 263 8.99 13.58 -4.84
C ALA A 263 7.45 13.66 -4.62
N VAL A 264 6.69 13.06 -5.54
CA VAL A 264 5.23 12.97 -5.48
C VAL A 264 4.82 11.69 -4.75
N LEU A 265 3.94 11.81 -3.74
CA LEU A 265 3.37 10.67 -3.02
C LEU A 265 1.86 10.61 -3.24
N TYR A 266 1.35 9.48 -3.71
CA TYR A 266 -0.04 9.33 -4.14
C TYR A 266 -0.89 8.68 -3.06
N ASN A 267 -1.94 9.38 -2.60
CA ASN A 267 -2.96 8.75 -1.76
C ASN A 267 -3.91 7.92 -2.63
N ASP A 268 -4.05 6.64 -2.33
CA ASP A 268 -4.93 5.71 -3.06
C ASP A 268 -6.32 5.67 -2.43
N LEU A 269 -7.32 6.18 -3.17
CA LEU A 269 -8.73 6.16 -2.79
C LEU A 269 -9.56 5.40 -3.82
N GLU A 270 -10.05 4.25 -3.40
CA GLU A 270 -10.91 3.36 -4.17
C GLU A 270 -12.25 4.01 -4.53
N GLN A 271 -12.90 3.48 -5.58
CA GLN A 271 -14.16 4.02 -6.08
C GLN A 271 -15.22 4.10 -4.98
N TYR A 272 -15.96 5.22 -4.94
CA TYR A 272 -17.02 5.45 -3.97
C TYR A 272 -18.20 6.19 -4.60
N ALA A 273 -19.37 6.09 -3.96
CA ALA A 273 -20.54 6.86 -4.37
C ALA A 273 -20.36 8.33 -3.96
N THR A 274 -20.42 9.24 -4.93
CA THR A 274 -20.28 10.68 -4.68
C THR A 274 -21.53 11.27 -4.04
N GLY A 275 -21.36 12.42 -3.39
CA GLY A 275 -22.42 13.23 -2.81
C GLY A 275 -22.44 13.23 -1.27
N GLY A 276 -23.19 14.20 -0.74
CA GLY A 276 -23.51 14.30 0.68
C GLY A 276 -22.29 14.37 1.61
N THR A 277 -22.39 13.68 2.74
CA THR A 277 -21.35 13.67 3.79
C THR A 277 -20.10 12.90 3.37
N LEU A 278 -20.22 11.92 2.47
CA LEU A 278 -19.09 11.10 2.04
C LEU A 278 -18.09 11.91 1.21
N THR A 279 -18.55 12.66 0.20
CA THR A 279 -17.70 13.59 -0.56
C THR A 279 -17.02 14.60 0.35
N LYS A 280 -17.74 15.23 1.29
CA LYS A 280 -17.13 16.18 2.24
C LYS A 280 -16.02 15.55 3.07
N ARG A 281 -16.22 14.30 3.50
CA ARG A 281 -15.23 13.55 4.27
C ARG A 281 -13.99 13.23 3.43
N VAL A 282 -14.18 12.73 2.21
CA VAL A 282 -13.07 12.41 1.30
C VAL A 282 -12.26 13.66 0.96
N LEU A 283 -12.94 14.75 0.58
CA LEU A 283 -12.27 16.00 0.23
C LEU A 283 -11.51 16.60 1.42
N GLY A 284 -12.11 16.65 2.62
CA GLY A 284 -11.42 17.15 3.82
C GLY A 284 -10.22 16.28 4.24
N TYR A 285 -10.30 14.97 4.00
CA TYR A 285 -9.17 14.06 4.22
C TYR A 285 -8.03 14.32 3.23
N LEU A 286 -8.35 14.43 1.94
CA LEU A 286 -7.35 14.61 0.88
C LEU A 286 -6.74 16.02 0.88
N GLU A 287 -7.49 17.04 1.26
CA GLU A 287 -7.00 18.39 1.51
C GLU A 287 -5.96 18.39 2.64
N ALA A 288 -6.30 17.81 3.80
CA ALA A 288 -5.38 17.70 4.93
C ALA A 288 -4.13 16.88 4.62
N TRP A 289 -4.27 15.80 3.83
CA TRP A 289 -3.14 15.05 3.28
C TRP A 289 -2.24 15.93 2.42
N THR A 290 -2.83 16.70 1.50
CA THR A 290 -2.10 17.53 0.53
C THR A 290 -1.31 18.63 1.24
N GLU A 291 -1.98 19.40 2.10
CA GLU A 291 -1.34 20.47 2.87
C GLU A 291 -0.20 19.93 3.75
N ARG A 292 -0.42 18.77 4.39
CA ARG A 292 0.60 18.17 5.24
C ARG A 292 1.81 17.68 4.45
N LEU A 293 1.64 17.11 3.26
CA LEU A 293 2.77 16.75 2.41
C LEU A 293 3.58 17.97 1.97
N HIS A 294 2.92 19.09 1.64
CA HIS A 294 3.60 20.34 1.31
C HIS A 294 4.44 20.86 2.47
N GLU A 295 3.90 20.84 3.70
CA GLU A 295 4.65 21.20 4.91
C GLU A 295 5.88 20.30 5.14
N LEU A 296 5.76 19.01 4.77
CA LEU A 296 6.84 18.02 4.88
C LEU A 296 7.86 18.11 3.73
N GLY A 297 7.58 18.93 2.71
CA GLY A 297 8.43 19.17 1.54
C GLY A 297 8.28 18.12 0.44
N TYR A 298 7.16 17.40 0.40
CA TYR A 298 6.79 16.50 -0.69
C TYR A 298 5.67 17.12 -1.54
N ARG A 299 5.46 16.57 -2.74
CA ARG A 299 4.31 16.88 -3.59
C ARG A 299 3.20 15.87 -3.33
N SER A 300 1.96 16.33 -3.37
CA SER A 300 0.76 15.52 -3.20
C SER A 300 0.29 14.93 -4.52
N GLY A 301 0.09 13.63 -4.57
CA GLY A 301 -0.65 12.94 -5.60
C GLY A 301 -1.94 12.34 -5.04
N ALA A 302 -2.93 12.14 -5.89
CA ALA A 302 -4.14 11.39 -5.53
C ALA A 302 -4.51 10.40 -6.64
N TYR A 303 -4.75 9.15 -6.25
CA TYR A 303 -5.33 8.12 -7.11
C TYR A 303 -6.83 7.96 -6.83
N GLY A 304 -7.62 7.83 -7.90
CA GLY A 304 -9.03 7.44 -7.78
C GLY A 304 -9.79 7.40 -9.10
N SER A 305 -11.02 6.87 -9.05
CA SER A 305 -11.87 6.72 -10.24
C SER A 305 -12.28 8.07 -10.84
N VAL A 306 -12.33 8.13 -12.18
CA VAL A 306 -12.91 9.26 -12.92
C VAL A 306 -14.35 9.55 -12.49
N SER A 307 -15.12 8.52 -12.14
CA SER A 307 -16.52 8.65 -11.74
C SER A 307 -16.74 9.06 -10.29
N SER A 308 -15.68 9.11 -9.47
CA SER A 308 -15.77 9.50 -8.05
C SER A 308 -14.80 10.60 -7.66
N LEU A 309 -13.56 10.26 -7.30
CA LEU A 309 -12.61 11.22 -6.76
C LEU A 309 -12.33 12.36 -7.73
N VAL A 310 -12.12 12.05 -9.01
CA VAL A 310 -11.85 13.06 -10.04
C VAL A 310 -13.05 13.98 -10.19
N ALA A 311 -14.27 13.44 -10.26
CA ALA A 311 -15.49 14.23 -10.35
C ALA A 311 -15.65 15.17 -9.15
N ASP A 312 -15.38 14.69 -7.94
CA ASP A 312 -15.46 15.49 -6.72
C ASP A 312 -14.37 16.59 -6.68
N LEU A 313 -13.13 16.29 -7.06
CA LEU A 313 -12.05 17.27 -7.12
C LEU A 313 -12.32 18.34 -8.18
N VAL A 314 -12.74 17.96 -9.39
CA VAL A 314 -13.09 18.89 -10.47
C VAL A 314 -14.25 19.80 -10.04
N GLY A 315 -15.31 19.23 -9.47
CA GLY A 315 -16.47 20.00 -8.99
C GLY A 315 -16.18 20.94 -7.81
N ASN A 316 -15.03 20.77 -7.14
CA ASN A 316 -14.63 21.55 -5.98
C ASN A 316 -13.24 22.20 -6.12
N ALA A 317 -12.70 22.31 -7.33
CA ALA A 317 -11.34 22.80 -7.59
C ALA A 317 -11.06 24.21 -7.02
N GLY A 318 -12.08 25.06 -6.89
CA GLY A 318 -11.97 26.39 -6.29
C GLY A 318 -12.33 26.45 -4.80
N LYS A 319 -12.55 25.30 -4.13
CA LYS A 319 -13.03 25.22 -2.74
C LYS A 319 -12.12 24.42 -1.82
N VAL A 320 -11.24 23.60 -2.38
CA VAL A 320 -10.31 22.75 -1.63
C VAL A 320 -8.91 22.88 -2.20
N THR A 321 -7.90 22.60 -1.37
CA THR A 321 -6.53 22.41 -1.86
C THR A 321 -6.46 21.13 -2.70
N LEU A 322 -6.22 21.27 -4.00
CA LEU A 322 -6.07 20.14 -4.93
C LEU A 322 -4.70 19.46 -4.77
N PRO A 323 -4.60 18.14 -5.00
CA PRO A 323 -3.30 17.47 -5.13
C PRO A 323 -2.53 18.03 -6.33
N ASP A 324 -1.20 18.00 -6.27
CA ASP A 324 -0.33 18.48 -7.34
C ASP A 324 -0.36 17.61 -8.59
N VAL A 325 -0.71 16.32 -8.44
CA VAL A 325 -0.78 15.33 -9.54
C VAL A 325 -2.01 14.45 -9.36
N ILE A 326 -2.77 14.25 -10.43
CA ILE A 326 -3.93 13.34 -10.45
C ILE A 326 -3.56 12.03 -11.15
N HIS A 327 -3.79 10.90 -10.48
CA HIS A 327 -3.71 9.56 -11.05
C HIS A 327 -5.13 9.00 -11.19
N PHE A 328 -5.73 9.14 -12.35
CA PHE A 328 -7.13 8.77 -12.54
C PHE A 328 -7.29 7.36 -13.10
N ALA A 329 -8.24 6.60 -12.57
CA ALA A 329 -8.62 5.30 -13.11
C ALA A 329 -9.82 5.43 -14.05
N HIS A 330 -9.64 4.98 -15.29
CA HIS A 330 -10.72 4.73 -16.25
C HIS A 330 -10.27 3.63 -17.22
N TRP A 331 -10.72 2.40 -17.01
CA TRP A 331 -10.23 1.27 -17.81
C TRP A 331 -10.90 1.19 -19.18
N ASN A 332 -10.46 2.05 -20.08
CA ASN A 332 -10.93 2.14 -21.47
C ASN A 332 -9.90 1.59 -22.48
N ASP A 333 -8.78 1.04 -22.00
CA ASP A 333 -7.64 0.58 -22.81
C ASP A 333 -6.96 1.70 -23.64
N GLU A 334 -7.26 2.97 -23.40
CA GLU A 334 -6.69 4.12 -24.11
C GLU A 334 -5.52 4.73 -23.36
N ASN A 335 -4.32 4.53 -23.91
CA ASN A 335 -3.07 5.10 -23.44
C ASN A 335 -2.99 6.62 -23.72
N THR A 336 -3.71 7.43 -22.95
CA THR A 336 -3.69 8.90 -22.99
C THR A 336 -3.99 9.49 -21.61
N THR A 337 -3.38 10.62 -21.26
CA THR A 337 -3.70 11.36 -20.02
C THR A 337 -4.75 12.45 -20.24
N LEU A 338 -5.25 12.60 -21.47
CA LEU A 338 -6.37 13.50 -21.78
C LEU A 338 -7.69 12.79 -21.49
N HIS A 339 -8.58 13.47 -20.77
CA HIS A 339 -9.89 12.93 -20.45
C HIS A 339 -10.93 14.05 -20.39
N THR A 340 -12.12 13.85 -20.97
CA THR A 340 -13.17 14.89 -21.05
C THR A 340 -13.72 15.31 -19.70
N ALA A 341 -13.69 14.42 -18.70
CA ALA A 341 -14.07 14.72 -17.33
C ALA A 341 -13.06 15.60 -16.57
N ILE A 342 -11.84 15.78 -17.11
CA ILE A 342 -10.80 16.62 -16.51
C ILE A 342 -10.62 17.86 -17.40
N PRO A 343 -11.08 19.05 -16.94
CA PRO A 343 -10.86 20.31 -17.65
C PRO A 343 -9.41 20.50 -18.08
N ALA A 344 -9.21 21.14 -19.24
CA ALA A 344 -7.89 21.27 -19.86
C ALA A 344 -6.90 22.11 -19.04
N ASP A 345 -7.40 22.97 -18.16
CA ASP A 345 -6.63 23.84 -17.27
C ASP A 345 -6.26 23.19 -15.93
N LEU A 346 -6.99 22.16 -15.48
CA LEU A 346 -6.66 21.43 -14.25
C LEU A 346 -5.56 20.39 -14.51
N TRP A 347 -4.51 20.41 -13.69
CA TRP A 347 -3.35 19.52 -13.87
C TRP A 347 -2.74 19.59 -15.29
N ALA A 348 -2.70 20.77 -15.90
CA ALA A 348 -2.24 20.96 -17.27
C ALA A 348 -0.70 20.95 -17.43
N GLY A 349 0.04 21.16 -16.34
CA GLY A 349 1.50 21.32 -16.36
C GLY A 349 2.27 20.01 -16.20
N HIS A 350 1.91 18.96 -16.95
CA HIS A 350 2.45 17.60 -16.78
C HIS A 350 2.20 17.09 -15.36
N GLN A 351 0.92 16.90 -15.03
CA GLN A 351 0.45 16.56 -13.68
C GLN A 351 -0.63 15.45 -13.72
N ARG A 352 -0.56 14.54 -14.69
CA ARG A 352 -1.58 13.51 -14.90
C ARG A 352 -0.98 12.12 -15.04
N ILE A 353 -1.61 11.13 -14.44
CA ILE A 353 -1.40 9.70 -14.71
C ILE A 353 -2.78 9.10 -15.00
N HIS A 354 -2.86 8.23 -16.00
CA HIS A 354 -4.06 7.48 -16.32
C HIS A 354 -3.81 5.99 -16.14
N GLN A 355 -4.48 5.37 -15.16
CA GLN A 355 -4.59 3.91 -15.10
C GLN A 355 -5.66 3.47 -16.11
N TYR A 356 -5.22 3.10 -17.32
CA TYR A 356 -6.10 2.88 -18.47
C TYR A 356 -6.50 1.42 -18.66
N ALA A 357 -5.85 0.49 -17.97
CA ALA A 357 -6.22 -0.92 -18.01
C ALA A 357 -5.89 -1.65 -16.73
N GLY A 358 -6.80 -2.53 -16.34
CA GLY A 358 -6.72 -3.27 -15.11
C GLY A 358 -6.44 -4.76 -15.22
N ASN A 359 -5.79 -5.34 -14.21
CA ASN A 359 -5.63 -6.78 -13.97
C ASN A 359 -5.12 -7.53 -15.21
N ARG A 360 -4.04 -7.02 -15.80
CA ARG A 360 -3.42 -7.56 -17.01
C ARG A 360 -2.23 -8.43 -16.62
N THR A 361 -2.26 -9.69 -17.04
CA THR A 361 -1.10 -10.58 -16.92
C THR A 361 -0.26 -10.46 -18.19
N GLU A 362 0.98 -10.01 -18.05
CA GLU A 362 1.90 -9.80 -19.16
C GLU A 362 3.22 -10.51 -18.93
N THR A 363 3.89 -10.87 -20.03
CA THR A 363 5.18 -11.56 -20.00
C THR A 363 6.19 -10.79 -20.84
N TYR A 364 7.30 -10.38 -20.23
CA TYR A 364 8.44 -9.78 -20.91
C TYR A 364 9.75 -10.43 -20.42
N GLY A 365 10.62 -10.79 -21.35
CA GLY A 365 11.89 -11.46 -21.01
C GLY A 365 11.69 -12.74 -20.18
N ALA A 366 10.66 -13.54 -20.52
CA ALA A 366 10.23 -14.75 -19.80
C ALA A 366 9.76 -14.54 -18.35
N VAL A 367 9.54 -13.29 -17.92
CA VAL A 367 9.00 -12.98 -16.59
C VAL A 367 7.55 -12.51 -16.73
N THR A 368 6.64 -13.23 -16.07
CA THR A 368 5.21 -12.91 -16.03
C THR A 368 4.88 -12.11 -14.77
N ILE A 369 4.13 -11.01 -14.92
CA ILE A 369 3.65 -10.19 -13.80
C ILE A 369 2.19 -9.79 -14.09
N ASN A 370 1.35 -9.80 -13.06
CA ASN A 370 0.02 -9.22 -13.10
C ASN A 370 0.11 -7.73 -12.72
N ILE A 371 -0.36 -6.86 -13.60
CA ILE A 371 -0.18 -5.41 -13.53
C ILE A 371 -1.48 -4.67 -13.80
N ASP A 372 -1.59 -3.44 -13.30
CA ASP A 372 -2.43 -2.41 -13.91
C ASP A 372 -1.53 -1.55 -14.83
N ARG A 373 -2.05 -1.11 -15.98
CA ARG A 373 -1.30 -0.34 -16.97
C ARG A 373 -1.56 1.15 -16.81
N ASP A 374 -0.48 1.93 -16.84
CA ASP A 374 -0.52 3.37 -16.65
C ASP A 374 0.13 4.14 -17.80
N GLN A 375 -0.42 5.30 -18.09
CA GLN A 375 0.23 6.33 -18.89
C GLN A 375 0.50 7.54 -18.02
N LEU A 376 1.77 7.95 -17.95
CA LEU A 376 2.22 9.08 -17.15
C LEU A 376 2.48 10.29 -18.02
N ASP A 377 2.15 11.45 -17.48
CA ASP A 377 2.51 12.77 -17.93
C ASP A 377 2.84 13.61 -16.69
N VAL A 378 4.01 13.38 -16.09
CA VAL A 378 4.41 13.98 -14.81
C VAL A 378 5.79 14.62 -14.89
N GLY A 379 5.85 15.94 -14.66
CA GLY A 379 7.11 16.70 -14.68
C GLY A 379 7.72 16.84 -16.08
N THR A 380 8.97 17.31 -16.15
CA THR A 380 9.63 17.69 -17.42
C THR A 380 10.09 16.52 -18.28
N GLY A 381 9.92 15.27 -17.84
CA GLY A 381 10.17 14.04 -18.61
C GLY A 381 11.52 13.99 -19.33
N ASP A 382 12.54 13.37 -18.73
CA ASP A 382 13.77 13.01 -19.44
C ASP A 382 13.69 11.61 -20.07
#